data_AF-A0A4P7H069-F1
#
_entry.id   AF-A0A4P7H069-F1
#
_cell.length_a   1.000
_cell.length_b   1.000
_cell.length_c   1.000
_cell.angle_alpha   90.00
_cell.angle_beta   90.00
_cell.angle_gamma   90.00
#
_symmetry.space_group_name_H-M   'P 1'
#
loop_
_entity.id
_entity.type
_entity.pdbx_description
1 polymer ?
#
loop_
_entity_poly.entity_id
_entity_poly.type
_entity_poly.pdbx_seq_one_letter_code
_entity_poly.pdbx_strand_id
1 'polypeptide(L)'
;MSSVAGNGISVAVDQNEYLADGVGTVDAVVTVETAAELVVAAAPQERLEVLILDCSGSMATGRKFPGARQAALAALEVMADGTRFAIVEGTAMARLIYPTEVPSIPANRESRAAARRALDKLKPGGGTAMGTWLGLTRQLAKKHPGAMVHAILLTDGKNEHEEPAALAAEIKQSEGVFTCDCRGVGTDWRVDELRAIAAALHGTVDIVADPAKLAEDFAAMMRGSMAKAIPELTLRIWTPAGAKVRFVKQVAPAIQDLTARRVDTAAQVGEYPLGAWGAEDRDYHVQVEVEPAAPGREKLAARVSVVSGDEVLGQGLVKAVWTTDTELSTRISRRVAHYTGQAELAQVVQEGLAARKSGDADTATAKLRRAVQLAAESGNESTAKLLRGVVEVDERSGTVRLRASVEAADEMALDARSTKTARVRKEGE
;
A
#
# COMPACT_ATOMS: atom_id res chain seq x y z
N MET A 1 8.65 23.32 10.41
CA MET A 1 8.21 22.06 11.03
C MET A 1 7.68 22.37 12.42
N SER A 2 6.37 22.23 12.65
CA SER A 2 5.80 22.19 14.00
C SER A 2 5.57 20.74 14.37
N SER A 3 6.27 20.22 15.39
CA SER A 3 5.99 18.91 15.98
C SER A 3 5.76 19.07 17.47
N VAL A 4 4.76 18.37 18.00
CA VAL A 4 4.66 18.09 19.43
C VAL A 4 4.90 16.60 19.58
N ALA A 5 6.11 16.23 20.01
CA ALA A 5 6.42 14.84 20.31
C ALA A 5 5.61 14.42 21.55
N GLY A 6 4.59 13.60 21.32
CA GLY A 6 3.91 12.86 22.38
C GLY A 6 4.37 11.41 22.33
N ASN A 7 4.44 10.75 23.49
CA ASN A 7 4.46 9.28 23.68
C ASN A 7 5.07 8.42 22.54
N GLY A 8 6.27 8.73 22.05
CA GLY A 8 6.98 7.88 21.07
C GLY A 8 6.49 7.94 19.62
N ILE A 9 5.59 8.87 19.25
CA ILE A 9 5.21 9.16 17.86
C ILE A 9 5.53 10.62 17.52
N SER A 10 6.27 10.82 16.43
CA SER A 10 6.47 12.13 15.83
C SER A 10 5.45 12.38 14.73
N VAL A 11 4.81 13.54 14.74
CA VAL A 11 3.93 14.03 13.68
C VAL A 11 4.48 15.37 13.21
N ALA A 12 5.20 15.36 12.09
CA ALA A 12 5.82 16.55 11.52
C ALA A 12 5.01 17.05 10.33
N VAL A 13 4.73 18.35 10.29
CA VAL A 13 4.01 18.99 9.17
C VAL A 13 4.98 19.85 8.35
N ASP A 14 5.01 19.58 7.05
CA ASP A 14 5.71 20.34 6.03
C ASP A 14 4.68 20.97 5.07
N GLN A 15 4.71 22.29 4.95
CA GLN A 15 3.78 23.07 4.14
C GLN A 15 4.39 24.44 3.82
N ASN A 16 3.89 25.10 2.77
CA ASN A 16 3.93 26.56 2.73
C ASN A 16 2.67 27.09 3.43
N GLU A 17 2.84 27.74 4.58
CA GLU A 17 1.70 28.30 5.33
C GLU A 17 1.17 29.61 4.73
N TYR A 18 1.93 30.26 3.84
CA TYR A 18 1.54 31.52 3.22
C TYR A 18 0.74 31.29 1.94
N LEU A 19 -0.48 31.83 1.90
CA LEU A 19 -1.40 31.76 0.77
C LEU A 19 -1.55 33.13 0.13
N ALA A 20 -1.68 33.17 -1.21
CA ALA A 20 -2.04 34.39 -1.91
C ALA A 20 -3.47 34.83 -1.54
N ASP A 21 -3.77 36.12 -1.71
CA ASP A 21 -5.11 36.66 -1.47
C ASP A 21 -6.19 35.89 -2.27
N GLY A 22 -7.31 35.59 -1.62
CA GLY A 22 -8.41 34.80 -2.18
C GLY A 22 -8.17 33.29 -2.32
N VAL A 23 -6.96 32.76 -2.05
CA VAL A 23 -6.70 31.31 -2.12
C VAL A 23 -7.32 30.60 -0.92
N GLY A 24 -8.07 29.53 -1.19
CA GLY A 24 -8.81 28.76 -0.18
C GLY A 24 -8.33 27.33 0.03
N THR A 25 -7.18 26.93 -0.53
CA THR A 25 -6.66 25.55 -0.43
C THR A 25 -5.29 25.53 0.23
N VAL A 26 -5.11 24.63 1.19
CA VAL A 26 -3.85 24.40 1.91
C VAL A 26 -3.40 22.97 1.65
N ASP A 27 -2.17 22.81 1.21
CA ASP A 27 -1.51 21.51 1.04
C ASP A 27 -0.44 21.32 2.11
N ALA A 28 -0.48 20.16 2.77
CA ALA A 28 0.50 19.78 3.79
C ALA A 28 0.93 18.32 3.62
N VAL A 29 2.21 18.06 3.80
CA VAL A 29 2.76 16.72 3.98
C VAL A 29 2.96 16.47 5.46
N VAL A 30 2.28 15.46 5.98
CA VAL A 30 2.35 15.01 7.36
C VAL A 30 3.21 13.75 7.41
N THR A 31 4.39 13.84 8.00
CA THR A 31 5.25 12.69 8.29
C THR A 31 4.90 12.14 9.67
N VAL A 32 4.47 10.89 9.71
CA VAL A 32 4.22 10.14 10.94
C VAL A 32 5.35 9.14 11.12
N GLU A 33 6.09 9.23 12.21
CA GLU A 33 7.21 8.35 12.53
C GLU A 33 7.02 7.73 13.91
N THR A 34 7.12 6.41 13.97
CA THR A 34 7.01 5.62 15.20
C THR A 34 8.40 5.26 15.70
N ALA A 35 8.68 5.60 16.96
CA ALA A 35 9.96 5.30 17.58
C ALA A 35 10.06 3.81 17.93
N ALA A 36 11.27 3.24 17.88
CA ALA A 36 11.50 1.83 18.19
C ALA A 36 11.09 1.48 19.64
N GLU A 37 11.24 2.42 20.57
CA GLU A 37 10.86 2.25 21.98
C GLU A 37 9.35 2.04 22.14
N LEU A 38 8.53 2.74 21.36
CA LEU A 38 7.07 2.57 21.39
C LEU A 38 6.68 1.17 20.91
N VAL A 39 7.35 0.69 19.87
CA VAL A 39 7.12 -0.65 19.29
C VAL A 39 7.52 -1.75 20.28
N VAL A 40 8.63 -1.56 21.00
CA VAL A 40 9.08 -2.48 22.06
C VAL A 40 8.15 -2.44 23.28
N ALA A 41 7.61 -1.27 23.62
CA ALA A 41 6.68 -1.10 24.74
C ALA A 41 5.25 -1.58 24.43
N ALA A 42 4.91 -1.81 23.15
CA ALA A 42 3.60 -2.28 22.76
C ALA A 42 3.27 -3.63 23.42
N ALA A 43 2.05 -3.76 23.93
CA ALA A 43 1.60 -5.00 24.54
C ALA A 43 1.65 -6.14 23.51
N PRO A 44 2.15 -7.34 23.87
CA PRO A 44 2.17 -8.48 22.96
C PRO A 44 0.78 -8.78 22.41
N GLN A 45 0.68 -8.86 21.08
CA GLN A 45 -0.58 -9.12 20.38
C GLN A 45 -0.63 -10.57 19.93
N GLU A 46 -1.79 -11.22 20.06
CA GLU A 46 -2.02 -12.46 19.35
C GLU A 46 -1.91 -12.17 17.84
N ARG A 47 -1.23 -13.06 17.12
CA ARG A 47 -1.02 -12.92 15.68
C ARG A 47 -1.51 -14.14 14.95
N LEU A 48 -2.18 -13.90 13.83
CA LEU A 48 -2.54 -14.91 12.85
C LEU A 48 -1.94 -14.57 11.49
N GLU A 49 -1.15 -15.49 10.95
CA GLU A 49 -0.60 -15.43 9.59
C GLU A 49 -1.32 -16.43 8.68
N VAL A 50 -1.90 -15.96 7.59
CA VAL A 50 -2.61 -16.81 6.62
C VAL A 50 -1.86 -16.83 5.28
N LEU A 51 -1.33 -17.99 4.90
CA LEU A 51 -0.70 -18.19 3.59
C LEU A 51 -1.76 -18.68 2.60
N ILE A 52 -2.15 -17.84 1.64
CA ILE A 52 -3.13 -18.16 0.59
C ILE A 52 -2.38 -18.49 -0.69
N LEU A 53 -2.43 -19.76 -1.09
CA LEU A 53 -1.69 -20.28 -2.24
C LEU A 53 -2.64 -20.66 -3.36
N ASP A 54 -2.53 -19.98 -4.50
CA ASP A 54 -3.15 -20.43 -5.74
C ASP A 54 -2.64 -21.83 -6.11
N CYS A 55 -3.60 -22.73 -6.26
CA CYS A 55 -3.42 -24.11 -6.68
C CYS A 55 -4.27 -24.40 -7.91
N SER A 56 -4.60 -23.40 -8.72
CA SER A 56 -5.29 -23.55 -10.00
C SER A 56 -4.47 -24.37 -11.01
N GLY A 57 -5.12 -24.77 -12.11
CA GLY A 57 -4.48 -25.58 -13.15
C GLY A 57 -3.24 -24.93 -13.80
N SER A 58 -3.23 -23.60 -13.95
CA SER A 58 -2.13 -22.84 -14.58
C SER A 58 -0.81 -22.95 -13.80
N MET A 59 -0.90 -23.09 -12.48
CA MET A 59 0.24 -23.27 -11.58
C MET A 59 1.09 -24.51 -11.92
N ALA A 60 0.53 -25.51 -12.60
CA ALA A 60 1.25 -26.71 -13.05
C ALA A 60 2.40 -26.39 -14.04
N THR A 61 2.43 -25.18 -14.60
CA THR A 61 3.41 -24.79 -15.62
C THR A 61 4.78 -24.48 -15.01
N GLY A 62 5.81 -25.18 -15.50
CA GLY A 62 7.20 -24.90 -15.19
C GLY A 62 7.52 -24.99 -13.69
N ARG A 63 8.12 -23.94 -13.14
CA ARG A 63 8.53 -23.87 -11.72
C ARG A 63 7.57 -23.07 -10.83
N LYS A 64 6.40 -22.65 -11.34
CA LYS A 64 5.45 -21.81 -10.58
C LYS A 64 5.00 -22.50 -9.29
N PHE A 65 4.42 -23.69 -9.38
CA PHE A 65 3.94 -24.42 -8.19
C PHE A 65 5.05 -24.90 -7.23
N PRO A 66 6.18 -25.47 -7.69
CA PRO A 66 7.32 -25.73 -6.82
C PRO A 66 7.84 -24.47 -6.11
N GLY A 67 7.91 -23.33 -6.83
CA GLY A 67 8.30 -22.04 -6.28
C GLY A 67 7.33 -21.54 -5.21
N ALA A 68 6.01 -21.63 -5.45
CA ALA A 68 4.97 -21.29 -4.48
C ALA A 68 5.10 -22.10 -3.17
N ARG A 69 5.33 -23.41 -3.28
CA ARG A 69 5.59 -24.27 -2.11
C ARG A 69 6.85 -23.86 -1.36
N GLN A 70 7.95 -23.64 -2.07
CA GLN A 70 9.20 -23.17 -1.46
C GLN A 70 9.02 -21.83 -0.76
N ALA A 71 8.20 -20.95 -1.32
CA ALA A 71 7.88 -19.65 -0.75
C ALA A 71 7.08 -19.74 0.54
N ALA A 72 6.03 -20.56 0.55
CA ALA A 72 5.28 -20.84 1.78
C ALA A 72 6.19 -21.41 2.88
N LEU A 73 7.11 -22.30 2.53
CA LEU A 73 8.07 -22.88 3.47
C LEU A 73 9.07 -21.84 4.00
N ALA A 74 9.57 -20.94 3.15
CA ALA A 74 10.46 -19.86 3.55
C ALA A 74 9.76 -18.87 4.50
N ALA A 75 8.49 -18.55 4.26
CA ALA A 75 7.68 -17.77 5.19
C ALA A 75 7.51 -18.48 6.54
N LEU A 76 7.20 -19.78 6.55
CA LEU A 76 7.06 -20.56 7.79
C LEU A 76 8.38 -20.61 8.60
N GLU A 77 9.52 -20.61 7.93
CA GLU A 77 10.85 -20.68 8.56
C GLU A 77 11.20 -19.39 9.33
N VAL A 78 10.88 -18.22 8.76
CA VAL A 78 11.19 -16.92 9.39
C VAL A 78 10.11 -16.43 10.35
N MET A 79 8.94 -17.08 10.35
CA MET A 79 7.84 -16.79 11.28
C MET A 79 8.29 -17.09 12.72
N ALA A 80 8.04 -16.16 13.64
CA ALA A 80 8.36 -16.33 15.06
C ALA A 80 7.64 -17.54 15.68
N ASP A 81 8.29 -18.22 16.62
CA ASP A 81 7.65 -19.28 17.42
C ASP A 81 6.46 -18.73 18.20
N GLY A 82 5.38 -19.52 18.29
CA GLY A 82 4.14 -19.14 18.95
C GLY A 82 3.14 -18.39 18.06
N THR A 83 3.58 -17.75 16.97
CA THR A 83 2.67 -17.10 16.00
C THR A 83 1.69 -18.11 15.43
N ARG A 84 0.39 -17.82 15.47
CA ARG A 84 -0.61 -18.74 14.90
C ARG A 84 -0.60 -18.61 13.40
N PHE A 85 -0.78 -19.73 12.71
CA PHE A 85 -0.84 -19.71 11.26
C PHE A 85 -1.85 -20.70 10.69
N ALA A 86 -2.25 -20.40 9.46
CA ALA A 86 -3.10 -21.23 8.62
C ALA A 86 -2.59 -21.18 7.16
N ILE A 87 -2.80 -22.26 6.42
CA ILE A 87 -2.49 -22.35 5.00
C ILE A 87 -3.78 -22.67 4.26
N VAL A 88 -4.12 -21.79 3.32
CA VAL A 88 -5.31 -21.88 2.47
C VAL A 88 -4.87 -22.23 1.07
N GLU A 89 -5.48 -23.27 0.52
CA GLU A 89 -5.45 -23.59 -0.89
C GLU A 89 -6.55 -22.81 -1.61
N GLY A 90 -6.15 -22.07 -2.63
CA GLY A 90 -7.04 -21.31 -3.50
C GLY A 90 -7.24 -22.00 -4.84
N THR A 91 -8.49 -22.24 -5.21
CA THR A 91 -8.91 -22.67 -6.56
C THR A 91 -10.17 -21.88 -6.97
N ALA A 92 -11.15 -22.51 -7.65
CA ALA A 92 -12.51 -21.96 -7.74
C ALA A 92 -13.23 -21.94 -6.36
N MET A 93 -12.67 -22.65 -5.38
CA MET A 93 -13.06 -22.63 -3.97
C MET A 93 -11.83 -22.44 -3.09
N ALA A 94 -12.05 -22.05 -1.83
CA ALA A 94 -11.00 -21.99 -0.82
C ALA A 94 -11.08 -23.19 0.14
N ARG A 95 -9.93 -23.78 0.47
CA ARG A 95 -9.85 -24.87 1.46
C ARG A 95 -8.72 -24.60 2.45
N LEU A 96 -9.03 -24.73 3.74
CA LEU A 96 -8.01 -24.78 4.79
C LEU A 96 -7.30 -26.14 4.71
N ILE A 97 -6.03 -26.15 4.31
CA ILE A 97 -5.25 -27.40 4.17
C ILE A 97 -4.40 -27.70 5.39
N TYR A 98 -4.11 -26.66 6.19
CA TYR A 98 -3.38 -26.81 7.43
C TYR A 98 -3.65 -25.62 8.36
N PRO A 99 -3.95 -25.86 9.64
CA PRO A 99 -4.37 -27.13 10.23
C PRO A 99 -5.77 -27.56 9.75
N THR A 100 -6.12 -28.86 9.74
CA THR A 100 -7.43 -29.34 9.23
C THR A 100 -8.52 -29.40 10.30
N GLU A 101 -8.15 -29.58 11.57
CA GLU A 101 -9.10 -29.80 12.68
C GLU A 101 -9.45 -28.53 13.46
N VAL A 102 -8.65 -27.48 13.31
CA VAL A 102 -8.80 -26.21 14.04
C VAL A 102 -8.56 -25.03 13.08
N PRO A 103 -8.99 -23.80 13.42
CA PRO A 103 -8.82 -22.65 12.53
C PRO A 103 -7.36 -22.21 12.32
N SER A 104 -6.50 -22.43 13.32
CA SER A 104 -5.07 -22.09 13.28
C SER A 104 -4.29 -22.83 14.37
N ILE A 105 -2.96 -22.89 14.23
CA ILE A 105 -2.07 -23.55 15.20
C ILE A 105 -0.81 -22.70 15.42
N PRO A 106 -0.24 -22.64 16.64
CA PRO A 106 1.02 -21.94 16.87
C PRO A 106 2.18 -22.56 16.10
N ALA A 107 3.06 -21.71 15.59
CA ALA A 107 4.30 -22.06 14.93
C ALA A 107 5.30 -22.62 15.94
N ASN A 108 5.75 -23.85 15.69
CA ASN A 108 6.84 -24.52 16.39
C ASN A 108 7.46 -25.55 15.44
N ARG A 109 8.48 -26.28 15.88
CA ARG A 109 9.16 -27.28 15.04
C ARG A 109 8.19 -28.34 14.47
N GLU A 110 7.26 -28.83 15.28
CA GLU A 110 6.33 -29.91 14.90
C GLU A 110 5.26 -29.41 13.93
N SER A 111 4.66 -28.26 14.21
CA SER A 111 3.62 -27.67 13.37
C SER A 111 4.18 -27.22 12.01
N ARG A 112 5.41 -26.70 11.96
CA ARG A 112 6.11 -26.41 10.69
C ARG A 112 6.39 -27.68 9.90
N ALA A 113 6.83 -28.77 10.56
CA ALA A 113 7.05 -30.05 9.89
C ALA A 113 5.74 -30.66 9.37
N ALA A 114 4.63 -30.52 10.10
CA ALA A 114 3.31 -30.97 9.66
C ALA A 114 2.76 -30.12 8.50
N ALA A 115 2.92 -28.80 8.55
CA ALA A 115 2.58 -27.89 7.46
C ALA A 115 3.34 -28.24 6.17
N ARG A 116 4.64 -28.54 6.27
CA ARG A 116 5.43 -29.02 5.13
C ARG A 116 4.83 -30.27 4.49
N ARG A 117 4.43 -31.27 5.29
CA ARG A 117 3.77 -32.48 4.78
C ARG A 117 2.41 -32.18 4.13
N ALA A 118 1.69 -31.17 4.58
CA ALA A 118 0.45 -30.73 3.95
C ALA A 118 0.72 -30.05 2.59
N LEU A 119 1.69 -29.13 2.55
CA LEU A 119 2.15 -28.49 1.32
C LEU A 119 2.64 -29.51 0.30
N ASP A 120 3.36 -30.56 0.73
CA ASP A 120 3.88 -31.62 -0.14
C ASP A 120 2.76 -32.39 -0.88
N LYS A 121 1.56 -32.44 -0.31
CA LYS A 121 0.38 -33.12 -0.87
C LYS A 121 -0.46 -32.27 -1.82
N LEU A 122 -0.29 -30.94 -1.84
CA LEU A 122 -1.05 -30.06 -2.71
C LEU A 122 -0.87 -30.43 -4.18
N LYS A 123 -1.87 -30.22 -5.03
CA LYS A 123 -1.69 -30.41 -6.47
C LYS A 123 -2.35 -29.26 -7.20
N PRO A 124 -1.73 -28.74 -8.28
CA PRO A 124 -2.38 -27.74 -9.11
C PRO A 124 -3.57 -28.39 -9.82
N GLY A 125 -4.71 -27.71 -9.84
CA GLY A 125 -5.96 -28.13 -10.46
C GLY A 125 -7.14 -27.22 -10.09
N GLY A 126 -8.09 -27.08 -11.01
CA GLY A 126 -9.26 -26.21 -10.82
C GLY A 126 -9.05 -24.77 -11.31
N GLY A 127 -10.02 -23.91 -10.99
CA GLY A 127 -10.06 -22.50 -11.41
C GLY A 127 -9.46 -21.53 -10.40
N THR A 128 -9.79 -20.24 -10.54
CA THR A 128 -9.30 -19.13 -9.72
C THR A 128 -10.46 -18.21 -9.34
N ALA A 129 -10.84 -18.20 -8.06
CA ALA A 129 -11.87 -17.34 -7.48
C ALA A 129 -11.36 -16.71 -6.17
N MET A 130 -10.61 -15.62 -6.28
CA MET A 130 -9.87 -14.96 -5.21
C MET A 130 -10.78 -14.50 -4.06
N GLY A 131 -12.00 -14.06 -4.36
CA GLY A 131 -13.01 -13.69 -3.38
C GLY A 131 -13.30 -14.85 -2.42
N THR A 132 -13.45 -16.07 -2.92
CA THR A 132 -13.66 -17.23 -2.04
C THR A 132 -12.49 -17.42 -1.05
N TRP A 133 -11.26 -17.10 -1.47
CA TRP A 133 -10.06 -17.21 -0.65
C TRP A 133 -10.05 -16.14 0.44
N LEU A 134 -10.35 -14.89 0.08
CA LEU A 134 -10.52 -13.78 1.03
C LEU A 134 -11.64 -14.08 2.03
N GLY A 135 -12.75 -14.67 1.57
CA GLY A 135 -13.90 -15.03 2.39
C GLY A 135 -13.59 -16.12 3.42
N LEU A 136 -12.76 -17.10 3.08
CA LEU A 136 -12.26 -18.07 4.06
C LEU A 136 -11.30 -17.40 5.05
N THR A 137 -10.36 -16.59 4.55
CA THR A 137 -9.40 -15.85 5.41
C THR A 137 -10.13 -14.95 6.41
N ARG A 138 -11.16 -14.22 5.98
CA ARG A 138 -12.03 -13.43 6.85
C ARG A 138 -12.72 -14.28 7.92
N GLN A 139 -13.19 -15.48 7.56
CA GLN A 139 -13.78 -16.40 8.53
C GLN A 139 -12.77 -16.88 9.57
N LEU A 140 -11.54 -17.17 9.15
CA LEU A 140 -10.44 -17.50 10.06
C LEU A 140 -10.11 -16.32 10.98
N ALA A 141 -9.97 -15.12 10.44
CA ALA A 141 -9.72 -13.89 11.19
C ALA A 141 -10.79 -13.66 12.28
N LYS A 142 -12.08 -13.86 11.95
CA LYS A 142 -13.19 -13.77 12.91
C LYS A 142 -13.13 -14.77 14.06
N LYS A 143 -12.33 -15.83 13.97
CA LYS A 143 -12.07 -16.78 15.08
C LYS A 143 -10.97 -16.30 16.03
N HIS A 144 -10.30 -15.19 15.72
CA HIS A 144 -9.23 -14.58 16.51
C HIS A 144 -9.54 -13.09 16.77
N PRO A 145 -10.61 -12.78 17.53
CA PRO A 145 -10.97 -11.40 17.81
C PRO A 145 -9.83 -10.67 18.55
N GLY A 146 -9.45 -9.50 18.06
CA GLY A 146 -8.36 -8.69 18.62
C GLY A 146 -6.95 -9.14 18.21
N ALA A 147 -6.80 -10.21 17.43
CA ALA A 147 -5.50 -10.59 16.89
C ALA A 147 -5.10 -9.69 15.71
N MET A 148 -3.80 -9.47 15.56
CA MET A 148 -3.23 -8.93 14.32
C MET A 148 -3.26 -10.02 13.26
N VAL A 149 -4.17 -9.89 12.29
CA VAL A 149 -4.33 -10.85 11.20
C VAL A 149 -3.73 -10.31 9.92
N HIS A 150 -2.78 -11.05 9.36
CA HIS A 150 -2.13 -10.74 8.09
C HIS A 150 -2.20 -11.94 7.15
N ALA A 151 -2.38 -11.68 5.87
CA ALA A 151 -2.42 -12.68 4.82
C ALA A 151 -1.39 -12.39 3.73
N ILE A 152 -0.77 -13.44 3.21
CA ILE A 152 0.04 -13.40 1.99
C ILE A 152 -0.72 -14.18 0.92
N LEU A 153 -1.13 -13.50 -0.15
CA LEU A 153 -1.84 -14.07 -1.30
C LEU A 153 -0.90 -14.20 -2.49
N LEU A 154 -0.78 -15.41 -3.04
CA LEU A 154 -0.08 -15.67 -4.30
C LEU A 154 -1.05 -16.20 -5.36
N THR A 155 -0.97 -15.65 -6.56
CA THR A 155 -1.70 -16.13 -7.76
C THR A 155 -0.78 -16.15 -8.98
N ASP A 156 -1.03 -17.05 -9.93
CA ASP A 156 -0.47 -16.96 -11.29
C ASP A 156 -1.51 -16.61 -12.36
N GLY A 157 -2.78 -16.64 -11.98
CA GLY A 157 -3.92 -16.48 -12.87
C GLY A 157 -4.76 -15.25 -12.58
N LYS A 158 -5.62 -14.93 -13.55
CA LYS A 158 -6.68 -13.94 -13.42
C LYS A 158 -7.85 -14.52 -12.64
N ASN A 159 -8.68 -13.65 -12.07
CA ASN A 159 -9.88 -14.04 -11.34
C ASN A 159 -11.06 -14.42 -12.26
N GLU A 160 -10.93 -15.52 -13.00
CA GLU A 160 -11.87 -15.89 -14.09
C GLU A 160 -13.06 -16.75 -13.64
N HIS A 161 -13.11 -17.20 -12.39
CA HIS A 161 -14.14 -18.14 -11.91
C HIS A 161 -15.10 -17.54 -10.87
N GLU A 162 -15.17 -16.22 -10.82
CA GLU A 162 -16.23 -15.47 -10.13
C GLU A 162 -16.51 -14.14 -10.85
N GLU A 163 -17.66 -13.54 -10.58
CA GLU A 163 -17.98 -12.23 -11.12
C GLU A 163 -17.13 -11.13 -10.46
N PRO A 164 -16.68 -10.09 -11.20
CA PRO A 164 -15.91 -8.97 -10.62
C PRO A 164 -16.62 -8.29 -9.44
N ALA A 165 -17.97 -8.24 -9.48
CA ALA A 165 -18.78 -7.70 -8.39
C ALA A 165 -18.72 -8.56 -7.11
N ALA A 166 -18.55 -9.88 -7.25
CA ALA A 166 -18.40 -10.78 -6.11
C ALA A 166 -17.06 -10.55 -5.40
N LEU A 167 -15.96 -10.44 -6.16
CA LEU A 167 -14.65 -10.06 -5.62
C LEU A 167 -14.72 -8.70 -4.90
N ALA A 168 -15.30 -7.68 -5.55
CA ALA A 168 -15.43 -6.35 -4.95
C ALA A 168 -16.25 -6.35 -3.65
N ALA A 169 -17.35 -7.10 -3.60
CA ALA A 169 -18.16 -7.24 -2.39
C ALA A 169 -17.39 -7.93 -1.26
N GLU A 170 -16.56 -8.91 -1.61
CA GLU A 170 -15.78 -9.68 -0.64
C GLU A 170 -14.58 -8.90 -0.10
N ILE A 171 -13.92 -8.11 -0.95
CA ILE A 171 -12.91 -7.12 -0.55
C ILE A 171 -13.52 -6.16 0.49
N LYS A 172 -14.67 -5.54 0.17
CA LYS A 172 -15.34 -4.59 1.06
C LYS A 172 -15.69 -5.19 2.42
N GLN A 173 -16.16 -6.43 2.45
CA GLN A 173 -16.50 -7.11 3.70
C GLN A 173 -15.26 -7.56 4.50
N SER A 174 -14.08 -7.55 3.89
CA SER A 174 -12.81 -7.93 4.52
C SER A 174 -12.02 -6.73 5.04
N GLU A 175 -12.38 -5.51 4.63
CA GLU A 175 -11.78 -4.26 5.13
C GLU A 175 -11.85 -4.18 6.67
N GLY A 176 -10.72 -3.86 7.30
CA GLY A 176 -10.57 -3.78 8.75
C GLY A 176 -10.55 -5.12 9.49
N VAL A 177 -10.73 -6.26 8.79
CA VAL A 177 -10.70 -7.59 9.43
C VAL A 177 -9.29 -8.20 9.40
N PHE A 178 -8.56 -8.03 8.30
CA PHE A 178 -7.18 -8.47 8.13
C PHE A 178 -6.46 -7.61 7.10
N THR A 179 -5.13 -7.64 7.11
CA THR A 179 -4.32 -7.04 6.04
C THR A 179 -3.83 -8.08 5.04
N CYS A 180 -3.60 -7.69 3.78
CA CYS A 180 -3.23 -8.66 2.73
C CYS A 180 -2.18 -8.12 1.75
N ASP A 181 -0.98 -8.69 1.81
CA ASP A 181 0.03 -8.55 0.76
C ASP A 181 -0.25 -9.54 -0.38
N CYS A 182 -0.16 -9.08 -1.62
CA CYS A 182 -0.47 -9.84 -2.83
C CYS A 182 0.76 -9.97 -3.74
N ARG A 183 0.96 -11.16 -4.31
CA ARG A 183 2.00 -11.42 -5.30
C ARG A 183 1.43 -12.16 -6.50
N GLY A 184 1.79 -11.67 -7.67
CA GLY A 184 1.52 -12.36 -8.92
C GLY A 184 2.78 -12.99 -9.49
N VAL A 185 2.76 -14.29 -9.78
CA VAL A 185 3.90 -15.00 -10.37
C VAL A 185 3.73 -15.14 -11.88
N GLY A 186 4.81 -14.87 -12.63
CA GLY A 186 4.75 -14.82 -14.09
C GLY A 186 3.88 -13.66 -14.58
N THR A 187 3.19 -13.84 -15.71
CA THR A 187 2.51 -12.76 -16.44
C THR A 187 1.04 -13.02 -16.76
N ASP A 188 0.47 -14.13 -16.27
CA ASP A 188 -0.88 -14.59 -16.66
C ASP A 188 -1.99 -14.13 -15.70
N TRP A 189 -1.75 -13.04 -14.97
CA TRP A 189 -2.65 -12.45 -13.95
C TRP A 189 -2.89 -10.96 -14.20
N ARG A 190 -3.84 -10.34 -13.48
CA ARG A 190 -4.18 -8.91 -13.64
C ARG A 190 -3.68 -8.08 -12.47
N VAL A 191 -2.88 -7.06 -12.76
CA VAL A 191 -2.37 -6.12 -11.76
C VAL A 191 -3.49 -5.39 -11.04
N ASP A 192 -4.54 -4.98 -11.75
CA ASP A 192 -5.66 -4.24 -11.18
C ASP A 192 -6.46 -5.04 -10.14
N GLU A 193 -6.63 -6.35 -10.35
CA GLU A 193 -7.32 -7.24 -9.41
C GLU A 193 -6.55 -7.33 -8.08
N LEU A 194 -5.25 -7.62 -8.13
CA LEU A 194 -4.43 -7.69 -6.92
C LEU A 194 -4.24 -6.31 -6.27
N ARG A 195 -4.14 -5.24 -7.06
CA ARG A 195 -4.05 -3.87 -6.54
C ARG A 195 -5.32 -3.51 -5.77
N ALA A 196 -6.51 -3.89 -6.25
CA ALA A 196 -7.75 -3.63 -5.54
C ALA A 196 -7.78 -4.33 -4.17
N ILE A 197 -7.35 -5.59 -4.09
CA ILE A 197 -7.24 -6.36 -2.84
C ILE A 197 -6.24 -5.69 -1.89
N ALA A 198 -4.99 -5.51 -2.34
CA ALA A 198 -3.92 -4.95 -1.52
C ALA A 198 -4.25 -3.53 -1.04
N ALA A 199 -4.80 -2.68 -1.92
CA ALA A 199 -5.20 -1.33 -1.54
C ALA A 199 -6.29 -1.36 -0.47
N ALA A 200 -7.37 -2.11 -0.65
CA ALA A 200 -8.44 -2.17 0.35
C ALA A 200 -7.95 -2.72 1.70
N LEU A 201 -7.12 -3.76 1.68
CA LEU A 201 -6.65 -4.51 2.85
C LEU A 201 -5.26 -4.06 3.34
N HIS A 202 -4.90 -2.79 3.18
CA HIS A 202 -3.67 -2.17 3.70
C HIS A 202 -2.37 -2.97 3.44
N GLY A 203 -2.24 -3.59 2.26
CA GLY A 203 -1.06 -4.33 1.84
C GLY A 203 -0.46 -3.81 0.54
N THR A 204 0.42 -4.62 -0.05
CA THR A 204 1.18 -4.29 -1.26
C THR A 204 0.92 -5.29 -2.38
N VAL A 205 1.14 -4.86 -3.62
CA VAL A 205 1.15 -5.73 -4.81
C VAL A 205 2.51 -5.67 -5.49
N ASP A 206 3.03 -6.81 -5.92
CA ASP A 206 4.22 -6.87 -6.78
C ASP A 206 4.19 -8.10 -7.70
N ILE A 207 4.98 -8.03 -8.78
CA ILE A 207 5.25 -9.13 -9.70
C ILE A 207 6.49 -9.90 -9.26
N VAL A 208 6.39 -11.22 -9.32
CA VAL A 208 7.53 -12.14 -9.23
C VAL A 208 7.66 -12.88 -10.56
N ALA A 209 8.37 -12.26 -11.50
CA ALA A 209 8.51 -12.78 -12.86
C ALA A 209 9.27 -14.12 -12.89
N ASP A 210 10.30 -14.28 -12.04
CA ASP A 210 11.03 -15.53 -11.87
C ASP A 210 10.57 -16.24 -10.58
N PRO A 211 9.94 -17.42 -10.68
CA PRO A 211 9.51 -18.21 -9.51
C PRO A 211 10.63 -18.51 -8.52
N ALA A 212 11.90 -18.50 -8.93
CA ALA A 212 13.03 -18.71 -8.02
C ALA A 212 13.16 -17.61 -6.95
N LYS A 213 12.58 -16.42 -7.18
CA LYS A 213 12.60 -15.30 -6.24
C LYS A 213 11.45 -15.30 -5.24
N LEU A 214 10.45 -16.18 -5.42
CA LEU A 214 9.28 -16.23 -4.55
C LEU A 214 9.66 -16.50 -3.08
N ALA A 215 10.66 -17.35 -2.84
CA ALA A 215 11.07 -17.71 -1.48
C ALA A 215 11.62 -16.53 -0.68
N GLU A 216 12.50 -15.73 -1.30
CA GLU A 216 13.05 -14.54 -0.69
C GLU A 216 11.95 -13.49 -0.43
N ASP A 217 11.07 -13.29 -1.40
CA ASP A 217 9.99 -12.30 -1.32
C ASP A 217 8.96 -12.66 -0.23
N PHE A 218 8.54 -13.92 -0.12
CA PHE A 218 7.67 -14.39 0.95
C PHE A 218 8.30 -14.28 2.33
N ALA A 219 9.58 -14.61 2.45
CA ALA A 219 10.31 -14.42 3.70
C ALA A 219 10.42 -12.94 4.08
N ALA A 220 10.61 -12.04 3.11
CA ALA A 220 10.64 -10.60 3.35
C ALA A 220 9.27 -10.06 3.82
N MET A 221 8.17 -10.46 3.19
CA MET A 221 6.81 -10.10 3.62
C MET A 221 6.52 -10.60 5.04
N MET A 222 6.85 -11.87 5.34
CA MET A 222 6.66 -12.43 6.67
C MET A 222 7.46 -11.67 7.73
N ARG A 223 8.74 -11.34 7.48
CA ARG A 223 9.55 -10.50 8.38
C ARG A 223 8.94 -9.11 8.57
N GLY A 224 8.44 -8.51 7.49
CA GLY A 224 7.74 -7.21 7.54
C GLY A 224 6.49 -7.26 8.42
N SER A 225 5.70 -8.33 8.33
CA SER A 225 4.56 -8.56 9.22
C SER A 225 4.99 -8.75 10.67
N MET A 226 6.02 -9.57 10.93
CA MET A 226 6.55 -9.80 12.29
C MET A 226 7.11 -8.53 12.94
N ALA A 227 7.61 -7.58 12.13
CA ALA A 227 8.13 -6.31 12.63
C ALA A 227 7.03 -5.33 13.09
N LYS A 228 5.76 -5.59 12.76
CA LYS A 228 4.62 -4.80 13.27
C LYS A 228 4.33 -5.18 14.72
N ALA A 229 4.14 -4.21 15.60
CA ALA A 229 3.76 -4.46 17.00
C ALA A 229 2.50 -3.69 17.42
N ILE A 230 2.17 -2.62 16.72
CA ILE A 230 1.00 -1.79 16.97
C ILE A 230 -0.11 -2.26 16.02
N PRO A 231 -1.24 -2.81 16.52
CA PRO A 231 -2.32 -3.34 15.67
C PRO A 231 -2.89 -2.32 14.70
N GLU A 232 -3.14 -1.11 15.21
CA GLU A 232 -3.76 -0.05 14.45
C GLU A 232 -3.35 1.31 15.01
N LEU A 233 -3.02 2.22 14.10
CA LEU A 233 -3.01 3.66 14.35
C LEU A 233 -4.07 4.32 13.48
N THR A 234 -4.61 5.44 13.96
CA THR A 234 -5.59 6.24 13.24
C THR A 234 -5.10 7.67 13.08
N LEU A 235 -5.22 8.21 11.87
CA LEU A 235 -5.00 9.63 11.61
C LEU A 235 -6.31 10.37 11.86
N ARG A 236 -6.38 11.12 12.96
CA ARG A 236 -7.52 11.96 13.33
C ARG A 236 -7.27 13.38 12.84
N ILE A 237 -8.16 13.88 12.00
CA ILE A 237 -8.09 15.25 11.46
C ILE A 237 -9.30 16.05 11.96
N TRP A 238 -9.01 17.09 12.73
CA TRP A 238 -9.98 18.12 13.10
C TRP A 238 -9.84 19.33 12.17
N THR A 239 -10.95 19.93 11.73
CA THR A 239 -10.99 21.18 10.96
C THR A 239 -11.85 22.24 11.63
N PRO A 240 -11.58 23.56 11.46
CA PRO A 240 -12.47 24.62 11.93
C PRO A 240 -13.78 24.67 11.14
N ALA A 241 -14.74 25.47 11.60
CA ALA A 241 -16.05 25.55 10.96
C ALA A 241 -15.90 26.14 9.55
N GLY A 242 -16.59 25.58 8.57
CA GLY A 242 -16.49 25.97 7.16
C GLY A 242 -15.31 25.34 6.40
N ALA A 243 -14.33 24.74 7.09
CA ALA A 243 -13.22 24.05 6.45
C ALA A 243 -13.54 22.57 6.17
N LYS A 244 -13.01 22.04 5.06
CA LYS A 244 -13.26 20.67 4.59
C LYS A 244 -11.96 20.01 4.17
N VAL A 245 -11.75 18.77 4.60
CA VAL A 245 -10.66 17.94 4.06
C VAL A 245 -11.04 17.53 2.64
N ARG A 246 -10.21 17.89 1.65
CA ARG A 246 -10.40 17.55 0.24
C ARG A 246 -9.93 16.14 -0.06
N PHE A 247 -8.76 15.78 0.43
CA PHE A 247 -8.23 14.43 0.36
C PHE A 247 -7.22 14.15 1.48
N VAL A 248 -7.03 12.86 1.75
CA VAL A 248 -5.92 12.33 2.52
C VAL A 248 -5.33 11.19 1.71
N LYS A 249 -4.06 11.32 1.31
CA LYS A 249 -3.35 10.30 0.55
C LYS A 249 -2.08 9.92 1.29
N GLN A 250 -1.85 8.63 1.53
CA GLN A 250 -0.49 8.17 1.81
C GLN A 250 0.34 8.40 0.55
N VAL A 251 1.52 8.97 0.69
CA VAL A 251 2.43 9.30 -0.41
C VAL A 251 3.84 8.72 -0.21
N ALA A 252 4.13 8.14 0.96
CA ALA A 252 5.30 7.29 1.16
C ALA A 252 5.00 6.19 2.20
N PRO A 253 5.52 4.96 2.03
CA PRO A 253 6.42 4.50 0.96
C PRO A 253 5.73 4.17 -0.38
N ALA A 254 4.39 4.17 -0.40
CA ALA A 254 3.60 3.97 -1.59
C ALA A 254 2.35 4.86 -1.56
N ILE A 255 1.88 5.24 -2.76
CA ILE A 255 0.67 6.03 -2.94
C ILE A 255 -0.55 5.17 -2.65
N GLN A 256 -1.38 5.66 -1.73
CA GLN A 256 -2.69 5.09 -1.42
C GLN A 256 -3.66 6.22 -1.10
N ASP A 257 -4.80 6.25 -1.78
CA ASP A 257 -5.85 7.22 -1.47
C ASP A 257 -6.68 6.71 -0.29
N LEU A 258 -6.64 7.47 0.82
CA LEU A 258 -7.38 7.17 2.04
C LEU A 258 -8.65 8.02 2.15
N THR A 259 -8.93 8.91 1.20
CA THR A 259 -10.00 9.90 1.28
C THR A 259 -11.36 9.27 1.55
N ALA A 260 -11.67 8.16 0.86
CA ALA A 260 -12.93 7.43 1.01
C ALA A 260 -13.02 6.60 2.31
N ARG A 261 -11.92 6.48 3.08
CA ARG A 261 -11.86 5.73 4.35
C ARG A 261 -12.20 6.59 5.56
N ARG A 262 -12.61 7.83 5.34
CA ARG A 262 -12.98 8.76 6.40
C ARG A 262 -14.14 8.19 7.22
N VAL A 263 -13.96 8.13 8.54
CA VAL A 263 -15.02 7.89 9.51
C VAL A 263 -15.24 9.16 10.31
N ASP A 264 -16.43 9.74 10.25
CA ASP A 264 -16.76 10.91 11.06
C ASP A 264 -17.14 10.48 12.48
N THR A 265 -16.32 10.85 13.46
CA THR A 265 -16.50 10.46 14.88
C THR A 265 -17.10 11.57 15.74
N ALA A 266 -16.98 12.83 15.30
CA ALA A 266 -17.60 13.98 15.94
C ALA A 266 -17.79 15.11 14.92
N ALA A 267 -18.45 16.20 15.35
CA ALA A 267 -18.51 17.41 14.55
C ALA A 267 -17.08 17.87 14.19
N GLN A 268 -16.82 18.01 12.89
CA GLN A 268 -15.55 18.49 12.34
C GLN A 268 -14.33 17.59 12.60
N VAL A 269 -14.54 16.35 13.05
CA VAL A 269 -13.49 15.35 13.26
C VAL A 269 -13.72 14.19 12.31
N GLY A 270 -12.73 13.90 11.48
CA GLY A 270 -12.69 12.70 10.65
C GLY A 270 -11.47 11.85 10.96
N GLU A 271 -11.65 10.55 10.98
CA GLU A 271 -10.61 9.56 11.26
C GLU A 271 -10.32 8.71 10.03
N TYR A 272 -9.04 8.39 9.83
CA TYR A 272 -8.54 7.58 8.73
C TYR A 272 -7.70 6.44 9.31
N PRO A 273 -8.17 5.19 9.27
CA PRO A 273 -7.41 4.03 9.74
C PRO A 273 -6.11 3.88 8.93
N LEU A 274 -4.98 3.66 9.61
CA LEU A 274 -3.66 3.53 8.99
C LEU A 274 -3.15 2.08 8.99
N GLY A 275 -3.92 1.15 9.56
CA GLY A 275 -3.52 -0.25 9.74
C GLY A 275 -2.37 -0.42 10.74
N ALA A 276 -1.68 -1.56 10.66
CA ALA A 276 -0.64 -1.95 11.60
C ALA A 276 0.71 -1.23 11.39
N TRP A 277 1.43 -1.01 12.48
CA TRP A 277 2.72 -0.31 12.51
C TRP A 277 3.79 -1.09 13.28
N GLY A 278 5.01 -1.05 12.75
CA GLY A 278 6.26 -1.42 13.41
C GLY A 278 7.10 -0.18 13.64
N ALA A 279 8.43 -0.32 13.71
CA ALA A 279 9.34 0.82 13.74
C ALA A 279 9.51 1.35 12.31
N GLU A 280 8.66 2.29 11.94
CA GLU A 280 8.59 2.82 10.58
C GLU A 280 8.08 4.26 10.57
N ASP A 281 8.14 4.87 9.41
CA ASP A 281 7.51 6.15 9.15
C ASP A 281 6.74 6.13 7.82
N ARG A 282 5.73 7.00 7.69
CA ARG A 282 4.92 7.16 6.49
C ARG A 282 4.57 8.64 6.29
N ASP A 283 4.45 9.05 5.03
CA ASP A 283 4.09 10.42 4.67
C ASP A 283 2.67 10.46 4.12
N TYR A 284 1.90 11.47 4.54
CA TYR A 284 0.53 11.71 4.13
C TYR A 284 0.38 13.10 3.54
N HIS A 285 -0.10 13.20 2.30
CA HIS A 285 -0.51 14.47 1.71
C HIS A 285 -1.97 14.74 2.07
N VAL A 286 -2.17 15.79 2.86
CA VAL A 286 -3.47 16.28 3.30
C VAL A 286 -3.73 17.61 2.60
N GLN A 287 -4.88 17.71 1.94
CA GLN A 287 -5.36 18.98 1.40
C GLN A 287 -6.62 19.41 2.12
N VAL A 288 -6.65 20.67 2.55
CA VAL A 288 -7.78 21.26 3.28
C VAL A 288 -8.27 22.50 2.53
N GLU A 289 -9.57 22.56 2.29
CA GLU A 289 -10.26 23.75 1.83
C GLU A 289 -10.68 24.58 3.04
N VAL A 290 -10.34 25.87 3.03
CA VAL A 290 -10.64 26.86 4.08
C VAL A 290 -11.23 28.11 3.44
N GLU A 291 -12.12 28.79 4.16
CA GLU A 291 -12.60 30.10 3.73
C GLU A 291 -11.43 31.11 3.77
N PRO A 292 -11.13 31.82 2.66
CA PRO A 292 -10.09 32.84 2.62
C PRO A 292 -10.27 33.90 3.71
N ALA A 293 -9.16 34.46 4.18
CA ALA A 293 -9.18 35.56 5.13
C ALA A 293 -8.45 36.79 4.55
N ALA A 294 -8.68 37.95 5.15
CA ALA A 294 -7.92 39.14 4.78
C ALA A 294 -6.41 38.93 4.99
N PRO A 295 -5.55 39.54 4.15
CA PRO A 295 -4.10 39.47 4.33
C PRO A 295 -3.64 39.85 5.75
N GLY A 296 -2.62 39.15 6.25
CA GLY A 296 -2.10 39.27 7.62
C GLY A 296 -2.84 38.45 8.67
N ARG A 297 -3.93 37.75 8.31
CA ARG A 297 -4.65 36.83 9.22
C ARG A 297 -4.08 35.41 9.13
N GLU A 298 -3.92 34.79 10.30
CA GLU A 298 -3.62 33.36 10.45
C GLU A 298 -4.90 32.61 10.85
N LYS A 299 -5.15 31.47 10.20
CA LYS A 299 -6.14 30.46 10.59
C LYS A 299 -5.46 29.12 10.76
N LEU A 300 -5.94 28.32 11.72
CA LEU A 300 -5.64 26.90 11.79
C LEU A 300 -6.54 26.17 10.78
N ALA A 301 -5.96 25.62 9.72
CA ALA A 301 -6.71 24.88 8.69
C ALA A 301 -7.07 23.47 9.16
N ALA A 302 -6.15 22.78 9.83
CA ALA A 302 -6.43 21.51 10.48
C ALA A 302 -5.51 21.21 11.66
N ARG A 303 -5.99 20.41 12.60
CA ARG A 303 -5.16 19.71 13.59
C ARG A 303 -5.12 18.23 13.20
N VAL A 304 -3.93 17.72 12.96
CA VAL A 304 -3.69 16.32 12.58
C VAL A 304 -3.09 15.61 13.80
N SER A 305 -3.78 14.58 14.28
CA SER A 305 -3.38 13.79 15.44
C SER A 305 -3.24 12.32 15.03
N VAL A 306 -2.25 11.63 15.58
CA VAL A 306 -2.15 10.17 15.48
C VAL A 306 -2.64 9.60 16.80
N VAL A 307 -3.60 8.67 16.73
CA VAL A 307 -4.26 8.10 17.90
C VAL A 307 -4.21 6.58 17.89
N SER A 308 -4.20 5.99 19.09
CA SER A 308 -4.47 4.56 19.31
C SER A 308 -5.68 4.45 20.23
N GLY A 309 -6.80 3.97 19.70
CA GLY A 309 -8.11 4.16 20.34
C GLY A 309 -8.38 5.66 20.56
N ASP A 310 -8.61 6.05 21.82
CA ASP A 310 -8.86 7.45 22.18
C ASP A 310 -7.59 8.24 22.57
N GLU A 311 -6.46 7.55 22.78
CA GLU A 311 -5.22 8.19 23.22
C GLU A 311 -4.53 8.92 22.05
N VAL A 312 -4.24 10.21 22.24
CA VAL A 312 -3.46 10.99 21.28
C VAL A 312 -1.97 10.76 21.54
N LEU A 313 -1.32 10.10 20.59
CA LEU A 313 0.10 9.75 20.66
C LEU A 313 0.98 10.86 20.09
N GLY A 314 0.53 11.62 19.10
CA GLY A 314 1.28 12.73 18.54
C GLY A 314 0.39 13.67 17.73
N GLN A 315 0.84 14.91 17.52
CA GLN A 315 0.05 15.90 16.77
C GLN A 315 0.91 16.92 16.01
N GLY A 316 0.34 17.39 14.91
CA GLY A 316 0.85 18.47 14.06
C GLY A 316 -0.28 19.42 13.63
N LEU A 317 0.09 20.68 13.35
CA LEU A 317 -0.86 21.73 12.98
C LEU A 317 -0.65 22.13 11.51
N VAL A 318 -1.75 22.24 10.77
CA VAL A 318 -1.77 22.73 9.39
C VAL A 318 -2.31 24.15 9.41
N LYS A 319 -1.47 25.13 9.05
CA LYS A 319 -1.76 26.57 9.16
C LYS A 319 -2.06 27.21 7.81
N ALA A 320 -2.77 28.33 7.82
CA ALA A 320 -3.01 29.18 6.66
C ALA A 320 -2.84 30.64 7.03
N VAL A 321 -1.95 31.36 6.35
CA VAL A 321 -1.68 32.79 6.53
C VAL A 321 -1.84 33.48 5.19
N TRP A 322 -2.82 34.37 5.05
CA TRP A 322 -3.02 35.11 3.80
C TRP A 322 -2.06 36.27 3.71
N THR A 323 -1.48 36.49 2.53
CA THR A 323 -0.52 37.57 2.31
C THR A 323 -0.65 38.16 0.91
N THR A 324 -0.34 39.44 0.77
CA THR A 324 -0.17 40.11 -0.52
C THR A 324 1.28 40.00 -1.03
N ASP A 325 2.19 39.47 -0.21
CA ASP A 325 3.58 39.23 -0.59
C ASP A 325 3.66 38.00 -1.51
N THR A 326 3.96 38.25 -2.77
CA THR A 326 4.13 37.22 -3.79
C THR A 326 5.34 36.33 -3.51
N GLU A 327 6.40 36.83 -2.86
CA GLU A 327 7.58 36.01 -2.54
C GLU A 327 7.29 35.00 -1.44
N LEU A 328 6.37 35.29 -0.51
CA LEU A 328 5.94 34.36 0.53
C LEU A 328 4.96 33.32 -0.02
N SER A 329 3.96 33.77 -0.78
CA SER A 329 2.90 32.89 -1.30
C SER A 329 3.37 31.97 -2.44
N THR A 330 4.42 32.33 -3.18
CA THR A 330 4.98 31.49 -4.25
C THR A 330 6.08 30.53 -3.77
N ARG A 331 6.41 30.50 -2.47
CA ARG A 331 7.37 29.53 -1.93
C ARG A 331 6.84 28.11 -2.12
N ILE A 332 7.64 27.29 -2.77
CA ILE A 332 7.32 25.90 -3.02
C ILE A 332 7.79 25.09 -1.81
N SER A 333 6.86 24.42 -1.11
CA SER A 333 7.25 23.34 -0.19
C SER A 333 7.84 22.21 -1.02
N ARG A 334 9.12 21.88 -0.78
CA ARG A 334 9.83 20.83 -1.51
C ARG A 334 9.12 19.48 -1.38
N ARG A 335 8.64 19.13 -0.18
CA ARG A 335 7.94 17.86 0.06
C ARG A 335 6.57 17.83 -0.63
N VAL A 336 5.79 18.90 -0.54
CA VAL A 336 4.49 18.99 -1.23
C VAL A 336 4.67 18.85 -2.74
N ALA A 337 5.61 19.61 -3.33
CA ALA A 337 5.88 19.53 -4.76
C ALA A 337 6.38 18.15 -5.20
N HIS A 338 7.31 17.56 -4.44
CA HIS A 338 7.83 16.22 -4.72
C HIS A 338 6.73 15.16 -4.74
N TYR A 339 5.90 15.10 -3.69
CA TYR A 339 4.86 14.08 -3.60
C TYR A 339 3.68 14.32 -4.55
N THR A 340 3.38 15.58 -4.87
CA THR A 340 2.44 15.91 -5.96
C THR A 340 2.96 15.38 -7.29
N GLY A 341 4.25 15.56 -7.59
CA GLY A 341 4.89 15.02 -8.79
C GLY A 341 4.92 13.48 -8.83
N GLN A 342 5.17 12.81 -7.70
CA GLN A 342 5.10 11.34 -7.59
C GLN A 342 3.68 10.81 -7.82
N ALA A 343 2.66 11.51 -7.31
CA ALA A 343 1.26 11.15 -7.55
C ALA A 343 0.87 11.30 -9.03
N GLU A 344 1.28 12.39 -9.67
CA GLU A 344 1.11 12.59 -11.12
C GLU A 344 1.84 11.49 -11.90
N LEU A 345 3.08 11.14 -11.52
CA LEU A 345 3.86 10.07 -12.15
C LEU A 345 3.12 8.73 -12.11
N ALA A 346 2.59 8.33 -10.96
CA ALA A 346 1.84 7.09 -10.82
C ALA A 346 0.62 7.08 -11.75
N GLN A 347 -0.13 8.18 -11.78
CA GLN A 347 -1.33 8.32 -12.61
C GLN A 347 -1.00 8.23 -14.11
N VAL A 348 -0.02 9.00 -14.59
CA VAL A 348 0.30 9.02 -16.04
C VAL A 348 0.97 7.73 -16.51
N VAL A 349 1.67 6.99 -15.63
CA VAL A 349 2.12 5.62 -15.94
C VAL A 349 0.92 4.70 -16.18
N GLN A 350 -0.04 4.68 -15.25
CA GLN A 350 -1.21 3.81 -15.34
C GLN A 350 -2.07 4.15 -16.57
N GLU A 351 -2.35 5.43 -16.80
CA GLU A 351 -3.08 5.89 -17.99
C GLU A 351 -2.35 5.54 -19.28
N GLY A 352 -1.01 5.70 -19.31
CA GLY A 352 -0.20 5.37 -20.47
C GLY A 352 -0.19 3.87 -20.79
N LEU A 353 -0.09 3.02 -19.76
CA LEU A 353 -0.17 1.57 -19.91
C LEU A 353 -1.58 1.10 -20.32
N ALA A 354 -2.63 1.70 -19.76
CA ALA A 354 -4.01 1.41 -20.15
C ALA A 354 -4.27 1.78 -21.62
N ALA A 355 -3.86 2.98 -22.05
CA ALA A 355 -3.95 3.42 -23.44
C ALA A 355 -3.18 2.48 -24.39
N ARG A 356 -2.00 2.02 -23.99
CA ARG A 356 -1.22 1.05 -24.77
C ARG A 356 -1.97 -0.28 -24.92
N LYS A 357 -2.53 -0.82 -23.82
CA LYS A 357 -3.33 -2.06 -23.83
C LYS A 357 -4.58 -1.95 -24.71
N SER A 358 -5.18 -0.76 -24.83
CA SER A 358 -6.33 -0.51 -25.72
C SER A 358 -5.96 -0.15 -27.16
N GLY A 359 -4.67 -0.08 -27.51
CA GLY A 359 -4.20 0.27 -28.84
C GLY A 359 -4.19 1.77 -29.16
N ASP A 360 -4.40 2.64 -28.17
CA ASP A 360 -4.30 4.10 -28.32
C ASP A 360 -2.83 4.53 -28.16
N ALA A 361 -2.08 4.39 -29.26
CA ALA A 361 -0.65 4.64 -29.31
C ALA A 361 -0.28 6.11 -29.04
N ASP A 362 -1.13 7.06 -29.45
CA ASP A 362 -0.88 8.49 -29.30
C ASP A 362 -0.99 8.90 -27.84
N THR A 363 -2.07 8.51 -27.17
CA THR A 363 -2.25 8.77 -25.72
C THR A 363 -1.17 8.04 -24.92
N ALA A 364 -0.88 6.77 -25.25
CA ALA A 364 0.17 6.02 -24.57
C ALA A 364 1.54 6.69 -24.69
N THR A 365 1.91 7.17 -25.88
CA THR A 365 3.17 7.89 -26.10
C THR A 365 3.23 9.19 -25.32
N ALA A 366 2.14 9.98 -25.34
CA ALA A 366 2.08 11.25 -24.62
C ALA A 366 2.20 11.06 -23.10
N LYS A 367 1.45 10.11 -22.54
CA LYS A 367 1.43 9.83 -21.10
C LYS A 367 2.74 9.23 -20.61
N LEU A 368 3.32 8.26 -21.33
CA LEU A 368 4.60 7.66 -20.94
C LEU A 368 5.79 8.60 -21.16
N ARG A 369 5.73 9.53 -22.11
CA ARG A 369 6.69 10.64 -22.20
C ARG A 369 6.65 11.52 -20.95
N ARG A 370 5.45 11.92 -20.51
CA ARG A 370 5.27 12.69 -19.26
C ARG A 370 5.78 11.91 -18.04
N ALA A 371 5.54 10.60 -18.01
CA ALA A 371 6.08 9.72 -16.96
C ALA A 371 7.61 9.74 -16.89
N VAL A 372 8.30 9.65 -18.03
CA VAL A 372 9.78 9.73 -18.08
C VAL A 372 10.27 11.07 -17.54
N GLN A 373 9.62 12.18 -17.92
CA GLN A 373 9.96 13.51 -17.42
C GLN A 373 9.79 13.60 -15.90
N LEU A 374 8.63 13.21 -15.38
CA LEU A 374 8.34 13.26 -13.93
C LEU A 374 9.25 12.34 -13.12
N ALA A 375 9.58 11.16 -13.63
CA ALA A 375 10.51 10.24 -12.97
C ALA A 375 11.91 10.85 -12.84
N ALA A 376 12.38 11.57 -13.87
CA ALA A 376 13.65 12.28 -13.85
C ALA A 376 13.61 13.50 -12.92
N GLU A 377 12.58 14.34 -13.00
CA GLU A 377 12.40 15.54 -12.17
C GLU A 377 12.32 15.20 -10.67
N SER A 378 11.69 14.07 -10.34
CA SER A 378 11.50 13.62 -8.96
C SER A 378 12.59 12.69 -8.43
N GLY A 379 13.60 12.37 -9.24
CA GLY A 379 14.69 11.44 -8.88
C GLY A 379 14.23 10.00 -8.58
N ASN A 380 13.08 9.57 -9.12
CA ASN A 380 12.60 8.19 -8.95
C ASN A 380 13.31 7.24 -9.92
N GLU A 381 14.57 6.95 -9.62
CA GLU A 381 15.43 6.08 -10.42
C GLU A 381 14.85 4.67 -10.64
N SER A 382 14.08 4.18 -9.66
CA SER A 382 13.45 2.86 -9.75
C SER A 382 12.38 2.82 -10.83
N THR A 383 11.49 3.81 -10.88
CA THR A 383 10.47 3.95 -11.92
C THR A 383 11.09 4.34 -13.25
N ALA A 384 12.11 5.20 -13.27
CA ALA A 384 12.85 5.54 -14.49
C ALA A 384 13.48 4.29 -15.13
N LYS A 385 14.01 3.36 -14.33
CA LYS A 385 14.53 2.08 -14.81
C LYS A 385 13.44 1.19 -15.42
N LEU A 386 12.27 1.11 -14.80
CA LEU A 386 11.14 0.33 -15.31
C LEU A 386 10.59 0.94 -16.62
N LEU A 387 10.48 2.27 -16.69
CA LEU A 387 10.05 2.98 -17.89
C LEU A 387 10.92 2.65 -19.10
N ARG A 388 12.25 2.52 -18.93
CA ARG A 388 13.18 2.13 -20.02
C ARG A 388 12.88 0.74 -20.63
N GLY A 389 12.15 -0.12 -19.92
CA GLY A 389 11.67 -1.40 -20.45
C GLY A 389 10.46 -1.25 -21.39
N VAL A 390 9.74 -0.12 -21.32
CA VAL A 390 8.49 0.12 -22.08
C VAL A 390 8.67 1.21 -23.15
N VAL A 391 9.59 2.15 -22.95
CA VAL A 391 9.87 3.26 -23.87
C VAL A 391 11.34 3.32 -24.27
N GLU A 392 11.57 3.89 -25.45
CA GLU A 392 12.88 4.31 -25.94
C GLU A 392 13.01 5.83 -25.81
N VAL A 393 14.15 6.28 -25.32
CA VAL A 393 14.49 7.70 -25.21
C VAL A 393 15.65 7.96 -26.16
N ASP A 394 15.43 8.83 -27.16
CA ASP A 394 16.48 9.30 -28.04
C ASP A 394 17.36 10.31 -27.27
N GLU A 395 18.59 9.94 -26.96
CA GLU A 395 19.51 10.75 -26.14
C GLU A 395 19.90 12.09 -26.79
N ARG A 396 19.78 12.22 -28.12
CA ARG A 396 20.16 13.44 -28.85
C ARG A 396 19.03 14.47 -28.87
N SER A 397 17.80 14.01 -29.01
CA SER A 397 16.61 14.86 -29.15
C SER A 397 15.75 14.91 -27.88
N GLY A 398 15.99 14.03 -26.91
CA GLY A 398 15.12 13.82 -25.74
C GLY A 398 13.76 13.20 -26.10
N THR A 399 13.57 12.75 -27.34
CA THR A 399 12.27 12.24 -27.80
C THR A 399 11.99 10.88 -27.20
N VAL A 400 10.86 10.75 -26.49
CA VAL A 400 10.36 9.47 -25.98
C VAL A 400 9.38 8.84 -26.98
N ARG A 401 9.60 7.56 -27.30
CA ARG A 401 8.75 6.72 -28.15
C ARG A 401 8.46 5.39 -27.46
N LEU A 402 7.30 4.80 -27.76
CA LEU A 402 6.99 3.44 -27.30
C LEU A 402 7.93 2.44 -27.98
N ARG A 403 8.36 1.42 -27.24
CA ARG A 403 9.05 0.28 -27.85
C ARG A 403 8.09 -0.48 -28.75
N ALA A 404 8.61 -0.97 -29.88
CA ALA A 404 7.85 -1.81 -30.80
C ALA A 404 7.43 -3.15 -30.16
N SER A 405 8.27 -3.70 -29.28
CA SER A 405 7.98 -4.87 -28.46
C SER A 405 8.32 -4.56 -27.00
N VAL A 406 7.40 -4.89 -26.10
CA VAL A 406 7.58 -4.77 -24.65
C VAL A 406 7.29 -6.12 -24.04
N GLU A 407 8.21 -6.60 -23.21
CA GLU A 407 8.00 -7.84 -22.45
C GLU A 407 6.86 -7.64 -21.45
N ALA A 408 5.92 -8.59 -21.41
CA ALA A 408 4.76 -8.50 -20.52
C ALA A 408 5.16 -8.32 -19.05
N ALA A 409 6.26 -8.95 -18.63
CA ALA A 409 6.80 -8.82 -17.28
C ALA A 409 7.28 -7.39 -16.97
N ASP A 410 7.89 -6.69 -17.93
CA ASP A 410 8.36 -5.32 -17.74
C ASP A 410 7.19 -4.35 -17.64
N GLU A 411 6.17 -4.53 -18.48
CA GLU A 411 4.93 -3.76 -18.43
C GLU A 411 4.22 -3.94 -17.10
N MET A 412 4.04 -5.19 -16.66
CA MET A 412 3.38 -5.51 -15.38
C MET A 412 4.20 -5.04 -14.19
N ALA A 413 5.54 -5.10 -14.26
CA ALA A 413 6.40 -4.55 -13.21
C ALA A 413 6.26 -3.04 -13.08
N LEU A 414 6.23 -2.32 -14.21
CA LEU A 414 5.98 -0.87 -14.23
C LEU A 414 4.60 -0.54 -13.66
N ASP A 415 3.56 -1.29 -14.06
CA ASP A 415 2.19 -1.13 -13.59
C ASP A 415 2.11 -1.36 -12.06
N ALA A 416 2.54 -2.53 -11.58
CA ALA A 416 2.45 -2.91 -10.17
C ALA A 416 3.26 -1.99 -9.25
N ARG A 417 4.39 -1.47 -9.73
CA ARG A 417 5.28 -0.59 -8.95
C ARG A 417 5.05 0.90 -9.20
N SER A 418 4.11 1.27 -10.07
CA SER A 418 3.81 2.69 -10.39
C SER A 418 3.46 3.52 -9.16
N THR A 419 2.90 2.92 -8.12
CA THR A 419 2.55 3.58 -6.86
C THR A 419 3.69 3.62 -5.85
N LYS A 420 4.85 2.99 -6.11
CA LYS A 420 6.03 3.08 -5.23
C LYS A 420 6.71 4.43 -5.42
N THR A 421 6.91 5.14 -4.32
CA THR A 421 7.44 6.51 -4.34
C THR A 421 8.89 6.56 -3.88
N ALA A 422 9.68 7.44 -4.49
CA ALA A 422 10.97 7.84 -3.94
C ALA A 422 10.74 8.80 -2.77
N ARG A 423 11.49 8.66 -1.67
CA ARG A 423 11.41 9.57 -0.53
C ARG A 423 12.26 10.82 -0.73
N VAL A 424 11.79 11.93 -0.17
CA VAL A 424 12.61 13.14 0.03
C VAL A 424 13.54 12.88 1.21
N ARG A 425 14.86 13.02 1.02
CA ARG A 425 15.83 12.95 2.13
C ARG A 425 15.46 13.96 3.22
N LYS A 426 15.60 13.59 4.49
CA LYS A 426 15.44 14.53 5.60
C LYS A 426 16.53 15.61 5.46
N GLU A 427 16.18 16.89 5.56
CA GLU A 427 17.18 17.96 5.54
C GLU A 427 18.09 17.80 6.77
N GLY A 428 19.36 17.45 6.56
CA GLY A 428 20.34 17.24 7.64
C GLY A 428 21.13 15.91 7.59
N GLU A 429 20.91 15.03 6.61
CA GLU A 429 21.74 13.84 6.33
C GLU A 429 22.55 13.94 5.03
#